data_AF-A0A2X0RIP5-F1
#
_entry.id   AF-A0A2X0RIP5-F1
#
_cell.length_a   1.000
_cell.length_b   1.000
_cell.length_c   1.000
_cell.angle_alpha   90.00
_cell.angle_beta   90.00
_cell.angle_gamma   90.00
#
_symmetry.space_group_name_H-M   'P 1'
#
loop_
_entity.id
_entity.type
_entity.pdbx_description
1 polymer ?
#
loop_
_entity_poly.entity_id
_entity_poly.type
_entity_poly.pdbx_seq_one_letter_code
_entity_poly.pdbx_strand_id
1 'polypeptide(L)'
;MNLQQIKSLFSVNLLYANPQATQRQREKGKTKNLTKSLLIQYGLVSLIMLPFFGLMMLAIDFPKYPGFFTFYCALFALMTFSQALSAILNIFYESKDFRDYLPLPFENVNIFAAKFLVVIFVILPYLMPLLVLFGITGFRANGVIGLFLGLVGFFLFALLFLLLSTWLITFLVQSKIFQRYKKVSQTILLLISMVGIFAGIMYLNNAQTTISATGKLLDRGTFLPFLPFWKWLVNPFSFYSLFSFLFFIILLIALYYVFTLLVVPKMFKILLEESKETRIVQKRKIRRTRNFTSQLRIYNLGLIKNPTLWIQMLTGSFIFPLAMLPGLLSSGLNLSKLDLKFFAIFPIIGISLAFLTINNSSLPSMIISLDRENFNYFKSLPMKLNFYLRVKFHFAFFIQLVLDLILSLVIGILLKVPVTLLFGLLIGNVIGVYLISLHYFVRDWHLLNLNWTALTQLFTRGSGGFRVFIIFFATLLGAGALIGAIIALIIFIPYPLVVNLALVLLLGFSVGVILHFYQKNFWNNL
;
A
#
# COMPACT_ATOMS: atom_id res chain seq x y z
N MET A 1 29.02 20.13 12.69
CA MET A 1 28.51 18.87 12.09
C MET A 1 29.65 17.85 11.96
N ASN A 2 29.64 16.79 12.77
CA ASN A 2 30.62 15.71 12.67
C ASN A 2 30.11 14.60 11.74
N LEU A 3 30.74 14.43 10.58
CA LEU A 3 30.36 13.46 9.53
C LEU A 3 30.37 12.00 10.02
N GLN A 4 31.27 11.64 10.95
CA GLN A 4 31.33 10.28 11.49
C GLN A 4 30.13 9.96 12.39
N GLN A 5 29.71 10.94 13.20
CA GLN A 5 28.51 10.83 14.04
C GLN A 5 27.24 10.75 13.19
N ILE A 6 27.15 11.55 12.12
CA ILE A 6 26.02 11.48 11.19
C ILE A 6 25.96 10.11 10.51
N LYS A 7 27.10 9.54 10.10
CA LYS A 7 27.15 8.22 9.46
C LYS A 7 26.72 7.08 10.41
N SER A 8 27.13 7.12 11.68
CA SER A 8 26.70 6.12 12.67
C SER A 8 25.21 6.24 13.00
N LEU A 9 24.73 7.46 13.24
CA LEU A 9 23.30 7.74 13.46
C LEU A 9 22.46 7.37 12.24
N PHE A 10 22.92 7.67 11.02
CA PHE A 10 22.24 7.28 9.79
C PHE A 10 22.10 5.76 9.69
N SER A 11 23.18 5.03 9.99
CA SER A 11 23.20 3.57 9.95
C SER A 11 22.19 2.95 10.92
N VAL A 12 22.07 3.49 12.13
CA VAL A 12 21.09 3.04 13.12
C VAL A 12 19.66 3.42 12.70
N ASN A 13 19.44 4.67 12.30
CA ASN A 13 18.12 5.15 11.86
C ASN A 13 17.62 4.39 10.62
N LEU A 14 18.50 3.99 9.69
CA LEU A 14 18.14 3.22 8.50
C LEU A 14 17.50 1.87 8.85
N LEU A 15 17.91 1.27 9.98
CA LEU A 15 17.32 0.01 10.47
C LEU A 15 15.86 0.20 10.90
N TYR A 16 15.53 1.35 11.49
CA TYR A 16 14.18 1.71 11.95
C TYR A 16 13.31 2.31 10.86
N ALA A 17 13.93 2.82 9.79
CA ALA A 17 13.25 3.47 8.67
C ALA A 17 12.19 2.59 8.02
N ASN A 18 12.54 1.31 7.84
CA ASN A 18 11.62 0.31 7.35
C ASN A 18 11.90 -1.03 8.04
N PRO A 19 11.20 -1.29 9.16
CA PRO A 19 11.35 -2.54 9.90
C PRO A 19 11.08 -3.79 9.04
N GLN A 20 10.34 -3.66 7.92
CA GLN A 20 10.09 -4.77 6.99
C GLN A 20 11.35 -5.13 6.20
N ALA A 21 12.00 -4.14 5.60
CA ALA A 21 13.20 -4.36 4.79
C ALA A 21 14.35 -4.89 5.66
N THR A 22 14.55 -4.29 6.83
CA THR A 22 15.55 -4.68 7.84
C THR A 22 15.41 -6.15 8.22
N GLN A 23 14.18 -6.56 8.53
CA GLN A 23 13.91 -7.91 8.98
C GLN A 23 14.08 -8.96 7.87
N ARG A 24 13.65 -8.66 6.65
CA ARG A 24 13.87 -9.54 5.48
C ARG A 24 15.35 -9.82 5.24
N GLN A 25 16.23 -8.85 5.49
CA GLN A 25 17.68 -9.05 5.34
C GLN A 25 18.27 -9.87 6.50
N ARG A 26 17.73 -9.76 7.72
CA ARG A 26 18.10 -10.64 8.85
C ARG A 26 17.73 -12.09 8.59
N GLU A 27 16.54 -12.33 8.04
CA GLU A 27 16.05 -13.67 7.68
C GLU A 27 16.88 -14.32 6.56
N LYS A 28 17.53 -13.51 5.71
CA LYS A 28 18.52 -13.97 4.72
C LYS A 28 19.93 -14.20 5.31
N GLY A 29 20.07 -14.24 6.64
CA GLY A 29 21.33 -14.49 7.33
C GLY A 29 22.30 -13.29 7.38
N LYS A 30 21.90 -12.10 6.92
CA LYS A 30 22.80 -10.93 6.86
C LYS A 30 22.78 -10.11 8.17
N THR A 31 23.35 -10.64 9.24
CA THR A 31 23.38 -9.96 10.55
C THR A 31 24.46 -8.87 10.65
N LYS A 32 25.67 -9.10 10.13
CA LYS A 32 26.80 -8.15 10.22
C LYS A 32 26.74 -6.99 9.21
N ASN A 33 26.23 -7.21 8.00
CA ASN A 33 26.22 -6.23 6.91
C ASN A 33 24.81 -5.68 6.61
N LEU A 34 23.96 -5.60 7.63
CA LEU A 34 22.54 -5.30 7.44
C LEU A 34 22.30 -3.92 6.80
N THR A 35 22.98 -2.90 7.30
CA THR A 35 22.90 -1.51 6.79
C THR A 35 23.34 -1.42 5.34
N LYS A 36 24.47 -2.05 4.98
CA LYS A 36 24.95 -2.15 3.60
C LYS A 36 23.94 -2.88 2.71
N SER A 37 23.33 -3.95 3.19
CA SER A 37 22.33 -4.69 2.42
C SER A 37 21.03 -3.90 2.21
N LEU A 38 20.64 -3.06 3.17
CA LEU A 38 19.50 -2.15 3.01
C LEU A 38 19.83 -1.04 2.02
N LEU A 39 21.02 -0.45 2.11
CA LEU A 39 21.51 0.53 1.14
C LEU A 39 21.47 -0.02 -0.28
N ILE A 40 22.04 -1.21 -0.49
CA ILE A 40 22.02 -1.90 -1.78
C ILE A 40 20.58 -2.20 -2.22
N GLN A 41 19.70 -2.62 -1.31
CA GLN A 41 18.31 -2.91 -1.67
C GLN A 41 17.56 -1.67 -2.16
N TYR A 42 17.59 -0.55 -1.43
CA TYR A 42 16.92 0.68 -1.86
C TYR A 42 17.54 1.25 -3.14
N GLY A 43 18.87 1.17 -3.27
CA GLY A 43 19.59 1.54 -4.49
C GLY A 43 19.16 0.70 -5.69
N LEU A 44 19.12 -0.63 -5.54
CA LEU A 44 18.68 -1.56 -6.59
C LEU A 44 17.21 -1.36 -6.95
N VAL A 45 16.31 -1.19 -5.98
CA VAL A 45 14.89 -0.91 -6.28
C VAL A 45 14.77 0.39 -7.06
N SER A 46 15.50 1.44 -6.65
CA SER A 46 15.53 2.71 -7.41
C SER A 46 16.05 2.51 -8.84
N LEU A 47 17.12 1.72 -9.00
CA LEU A 47 17.71 1.41 -10.30
C LEU A 47 16.73 0.65 -11.20
N ILE A 48 15.98 -0.32 -10.65
CA ILE A 48 14.98 -1.11 -11.40
C ILE A 48 13.77 -0.25 -11.81
N MET A 49 13.41 0.76 -11.02
CA MET A 49 12.29 1.65 -11.35
C MET A 49 12.58 2.53 -12.58
N LEU A 50 13.85 2.86 -12.85
CA LEU A 50 14.24 3.65 -14.03
C LEU A 50 13.79 3.01 -15.36
N PRO A 51 14.22 1.79 -15.73
CA PRO A 51 13.78 1.17 -16.98
C PRO A 51 12.30 0.80 -16.95
N PHE A 52 11.74 0.40 -15.80
CA PHE A 52 10.32 0.04 -15.69
C PHE A 52 9.41 1.21 -16.06
N PHE A 53 9.61 2.38 -15.43
CA PHE A 53 8.85 3.57 -15.76
C PHE A 53 9.27 4.18 -17.10
N GLY A 54 10.56 4.06 -17.48
CA GLY A 54 11.07 4.50 -18.76
C GLY A 54 10.30 3.88 -19.92
N LEU A 55 10.25 2.55 -19.97
CA LEU A 55 9.53 1.82 -21.01
C LEU A 55 8.04 2.17 -21.05
N MET A 56 7.39 2.29 -19.89
CA MET A 56 5.97 2.63 -19.81
C MET A 56 5.67 4.05 -20.31
N MET A 57 6.59 5.00 -20.10
CA MET A 57 6.42 6.41 -20.47
C MET A 57 6.83 6.72 -21.91
N LEU A 58 7.67 5.89 -22.54
CA LEU A 58 8.08 6.10 -23.94
C LEU A 58 6.90 6.15 -24.91
N ALA A 59 5.76 5.52 -24.59
CA ALA A 59 4.57 5.55 -25.44
C ALA A 59 3.93 6.95 -25.59
N ILE A 60 4.23 7.92 -24.71
CA ILE A 60 3.55 9.23 -24.68
C ILE A 60 4.50 10.38 -25.00
N ASP A 61 4.15 11.23 -25.96
CA ASP A 61 4.96 12.39 -26.36
C ASP A 61 4.70 13.63 -25.47
N PHE A 62 5.20 13.60 -24.24
CA PHE A 62 4.93 14.62 -23.23
C PHE A 62 5.26 16.08 -23.60
N PRO A 63 6.27 16.41 -24.43
CA PRO A 63 6.47 17.77 -24.92
C PRO A 63 5.31 18.35 -25.71
N LYS A 64 4.42 17.51 -26.27
CA LYS A 64 3.20 17.95 -26.97
C LYS A 64 1.96 17.95 -26.07
N TYR A 65 2.04 17.32 -24.90
CA TYR A 65 0.93 17.06 -24.00
C TYR A 65 1.21 17.57 -22.56
N PRO A 66 1.17 18.90 -22.32
CA PRO A 66 1.37 19.47 -20.98
C PRO A 66 0.40 18.93 -19.93
N GLY A 67 -0.85 18.64 -20.29
CA GLY A 67 -1.84 18.05 -19.39
C GLY A 67 -1.39 16.69 -18.85
N PHE A 68 -0.91 15.81 -19.72
CA PHE A 68 -0.37 14.51 -19.31
C PHE A 68 0.88 14.64 -18.43
N PHE A 69 1.84 15.48 -18.81
CA PHE A 69 3.03 15.69 -17.99
C PHE A 69 2.68 16.14 -16.56
N THR A 70 1.84 17.18 -16.45
CA THR A 70 1.45 17.74 -15.15
C THR A 70 0.66 16.74 -14.31
N PHE A 71 -0.13 15.87 -14.93
CA PHE A 71 -0.84 14.79 -14.25
C PHE A 71 0.10 13.72 -13.70
N TYR A 72 1.05 13.22 -14.50
CA TYR A 72 2.04 12.24 -14.03
C TYR A 72 2.91 12.82 -12.91
N CYS A 73 3.31 14.09 -13.02
CA CYS A 73 3.97 14.82 -11.93
C CYS A 73 3.13 14.78 -10.64
N ALA A 74 1.84 15.12 -10.72
CA ALA A 74 0.94 15.10 -9.57
C ALA A 74 0.81 13.71 -8.93
N LEU A 75 0.66 12.67 -9.75
CA LEU A 75 0.46 11.29 -9.30
C LEU A 75 1.71 10.76 -8.58
N PHE A 76 2.91 10.94 -9.16
CA PHE A 76 4.15 10.51 -8.52
C PHE A 76 4.52 11.37 -7.31
N ALA A 77 4.20 12.67 -7.33
CA ALA A 77 4.29 13.51 -6.15
C ALA A 77 3.40 12.98 -5.03
N LEU A 78 2.15 12.62 -5.31
CA LEU A 78 1.24 12.04 -4.32
C LEU A 78 1.77 10.70 -3.76
N MET A 79 2.28 9.82 -4.63
CA MET A 79 2.94 8.57 -4.21
C MET A 79 4.13 8.83 -3.30
N THR A 80 5.02 9.75 -3.69
CA THR A 80 6.21 10.10 -2.92
C THR A 80 5.83 10.72 -1.57
N PHE A 81 4.81 11.59 -1.54
CA PHE A 81 4.29 12.19 -0.31
C PHE A 81 3.82 11.12 0.67
N SER A 82 3.05 10.15 0.19
CA SER A 82 2.53 9.06 1.01
C SER A 82 3.65 8.24 1.66
N GLN A 83 4.75 8.02 0.93
CA GLN A 83 5.90 7.27 1.44
C GLN A 83 6.76 8.10 2.39
N ALA A 84 6.93 9.40 2.08
CA ALA A 84 7.60 10.36 2.97
C ALA A 84 6.89 10.47 4.32
N LEU A 85 5.55 10.54 4.30
CA LEU A 85 4.71 10.49 5.50
C LEU A 85 5.00 9.27 6.35
N SER A 86 4.93 8.07 5.77
CA SER A 86 5.18 6.83 6.51
C SER A 86 6.61 6.79 7.07
N ALA A 87 7.61 7.20 6.29
CA ALA A 87 9.00 7.19 6.71
C ALA A 87 9.25 8.16 7.88
N ILE A 88 8.76 9.39 7.78
CA ILE A 88 8.91 10.41 8.83
C ILE A 88 8.23 9.94 10.12
N LEU A 89 7.03 9.40 10.02
CA LEU A 89 6.31 8.91 11.20
C LEU A 89 7.03 7.76 11.90
N ASN A 90 7.58 6.81 11.13
CA ASN A 90 8.34 5.71 11.71
C ASN A 90 9.64 6.19 12.36
N ILE A 91 10.40 7.06 11.69
CA ILE A 91 11.75 7.48 12.10
C ILE A 91 11.75 8.57 13.17
N PHE A 92 10.78 9.49 13.16
CA PHE A 92 10.76 10.59 14.13
C PHE A 92 9.87 10.27 15.32
N TYR A 93 8.81 9.47 15.14
CA TYR A 93 7.75 9.37 16.13
C TYR A 93 7.50 7.96 16.69
N GLU A 94 7.85 6.89 15.98
CA GLU A 94 7.71 5.52 16.50
C GLU A 94 9.02 4.93 17.04
N SER A 95 10.16 5.37 16.51
CA SER A 95 11.46 4.74 16.78
C SER A 95 11.94 4.80 18.24
N LYS A 96 11.36 5.63 19.11
CA LYS A 96 11.73 5.85 20.55
C LYS A 96 13.22 6.14 20.86
N ASP A 97 14.08 6.06 19.86
CA ASP A 97 15.54 6.20 19.88
C ASP A 97 16.01 7.60 20.22
N PHE A 98 15.17 8.63 20.02
CA PHE A 98 15.48 9.99 20.44
C PHE A 98 15.80 10.08 21.94
N ARG A 99 15.10 9.30 22.78
CA ARG A 99 15.37 9.25 24.23
C ARG A 99 16.73 8.67 24.56
N ASP A 100 17.16 7.68 23.78
CA ASP A 100 18.44 7.00 23.95
C ASP A 100 19.61 7.85 23.41
N TYR A 101 19.33 8.80 22.51
CA TYR A 101 20.32 9.76 22.00
C TYR A 101 20.52 10.98 22.90
N LEU A 102 19.52 11.38 23.70
CA LEU A 102 19.60 12.54 24.61
C LEU A 102 20.79 12.49 25.62
N PRO A 103 21.14 11.35 26.24
CA PRO A 103 22.29 11.28 27.15
C PRO A 103 23.65 11.20 26.43
N LEU A 104 23.66 11.02 25.11
CA LEU A 104 24.89 10.91 24.32
C LEU A 104 25.39 12.29 23.87
N PRO A 105 26.71 12.49 23.71
CA PRO A 105 27.29 13.79 23.32
C PRO A 105 27.13 14.05 21.81
N PHE A 106 25.89 14.03 21.32
CA PHE A 106 25.55 14.36 19.95
C PHE A 106 24.90 15.74 19.86
N GLU A 107 25.34 16.55 18.90
CA GLU A 107 24.62 17.80 18.58
C GLU A 107 23.24 17.45 18.01
N ASN A 108 22.21 18.18 18.48
CA ASN A 108 20.82 17.99 18.00
C ASN A 108 20.72 18.07 16.47
N VAL A 109 21.49 18.95 15.84
CA VAL A 109 21.54 19.11 14.37
C VAL A 109 22.00 17.82 13.68
N ASN A 110 22.96 17.10 14.25
CA ASN A 110 23.48 15.85 13.68
C ASN A 110 22.44 14.71 13.76
N ILE A 111 21.64 14.66 14.83
CA ILE A 111 20.55 13.69 14.99
C ILE A 111 19.45 13.94 13.94
N PHE A 112 19.00 15.19 13.81
CA PHE A 112 17.98 15.56 12.82
C PHE A 112 18.46 15.35 11.39
N ALA A 113 19.68 15.78 11.05
CA ALA A 113 20.26 15.59 9.72
C ALA A 113 20.35 14.11 9.34
N ALA A 114 20.78 13.24 10.26
CA ALA A 114 20.82 11.80 10.02
C ALA A 114 19.42 11.21 9.76
N LYS A 115 18.41 11.58 10.55
CA LYS A 115 17.02 11.12 10.34
C LYS A 115 16.45 11.60 9.00
N PHE A 116 16.69 12.85 8.62
CA PHE A 116 16.25 13.37 7.32
C PHE A 116 16.94 12.69 6.13
N LEU A 117 18.25 12.43 6.23
CA LEU A 117 18.97 11.67 5.20
C LEU A 117 18.37 10.28 5.00
N VAL A 118 17.98 9.60 6.10
CA VAL A 118 17.31 8.30 6.02
C VAL A 118 15.95 8.42 5.32
N VAL A 119 15.15 9.44 5.63
CA VAL A 119 13.87 9.68 4.93
C VAL A 119 14.08 9.84 3.43
N ILE A 120 15.03 10.70 3.01
CA ILE A 120 15.36 10.91 1.60
C ILE A 120 15.72 9.58 0.93
N PHE A 121 16.51 8.75 1.62
CA PHE A 121 16.94 7.46 1.09
C PHE A 121 15.79 6.45 0.95
N VAL A 122 14.84 6.43 1.88
CA VAL A 122 13.65 5.55 1.81
C VAL A 122 12.71 5.95 0.68
N ILE A 123 12.54 7.24 0.42
CA ILE A 123 11.63 7.72 -0.63
C ILE A 123 12.27 7.72 -2.03
N LEU A 124 13.59 7.56 -2.11
CA LEU A 124 14.36 7.62 -3.35
C LEU A 124 13.77 6.76 -4.50
N PRO A 125 13.32 5.50 -4.26
CA PRO A 125 12.70 4.70 -5.32
C PRO A 125 11.43 5.33 -5.92
N TYR A 126 10.70 6.14 -5.14
CA TYR A 126 9.46 6.79 -5.56
C TYR A 126 9.69 8.12 -6.27
N LEU A 127 10.89 8.70 -6.13
CA LEU A 127 11.33 9.86 -6.92
C LEU A 127 11.82 9.47 -8.33
N MET A 128 12.26 8.22 -8.52
CA MET A 128 12.76 7.75 -9.83
C MET A 128 11.78 7.92 -11.01
N PRO A 129 10.47 7.66 -10.88
CA PRO A 129 9.52 7.89 -11.96
C PRO A 129 9.47 9.36 -12.41
N LEU A 130 9.66 10.31 -11.48
CA LEU A 130 9.75 11.74 -11.80
C LEU A 130 11.04 12.05 -12.55
N LEU A 131 12.18 11.47 -12.16
CA LEU A 131 13.44 11.63 -12.89
C LEU A 131 13.28 11.16 -14.34
N VAL A 132 12.69 9.98 -14.53
CA VAL A 132 12.38 9.44 -15.87
C VAL A 132 11.49 10.39 -16.65
N LEU A 133 10.40 10.87 -16.03
CA LEU A 133 9.46 11.79 -16.67
C LEU A 133 10.17 13.05 -17.17
N PHE A 134 10.92 13.75 -16.31
CA PHE A 134 11.68 14.96 -16.65
C PHE A 134 12.79 14.69 -17.68
N GLY A 135 13.44 13.53 -17.61
CA GLY A 135 14.48 13.13 -18.55
C GLY A 135 13.93 12.87 -19.95
N ILE A 136 12.86 12.07 -20.07
CA ILE A 136 12.23 11.75 -21.36
C ILE A 136 11.62 13.00 -22.00
N THR A 137 10.93 13.83 -21.22
CA THR A 137 10.34 15.08 -21.72
C THR A 137 11.40 16.05 -22.21
N GLY A 138 12.45 16.26 -21.42
CA GLY A 138 13.58 17.10 -21.80
C GLY A 138 14.23 16.58 -23.08
N PHE A 139 14.57 15.29 -23.13
CA PHE A 139 15.20 14.68 -24.30
C PHE A 139 14.39 14.83 -25.58
N ARG A 140 13.07 14.62 -25.51
CA ARG A 140 12.18 14.75 -26.68
C ARG A 140 11.98 16.19 -27.13
N ALA A 141 12.04 17.16 -26.22
CA ALA A 141 11.87 18.57 -26.55
C ALA A 141 13.15 19.18 -27.17
N ASN A 142 14.30 18.94 -26.55
CA ASN A 142 15.54 19.69 -26.82
C ASN A 142 16.78 18.78 -26.98
N GLY A 143 16.58 17.49 -27.24
CA GLY A 143 17.67 16.52 -27.42
C GLY A 143 18.55 16.37 -26.17
N VAL A 144 19.86 16.30 -26.35
CA VAL A 144 20.83 16.10 -25.24
C VAL A 144 20.80 17.27 -24.25
N ILE A 145 20.65 18.51 -24.73
CA ILE A 145 20.54 19.70 -23.87
C ILE A 145 19.30 19.59 -22.96
N GLY A 146 18.21 19.05 -23.53
CA GLY A 146 16.99 18.76 -22.81
C GLY A 146 17.16 17.78 -21.65
N LEU A 147 18.08 16.80 -21.73
CA LEU A 147 18.38 15.91 -20.59
C LEU A 147 18.99 16.68 -19.42
N PHE A 148 19.91 17.60 -19.68
CA PHE A 148 20.49 18.44 -18.64
C PHE A 148 19.44 19.36 -18.00
N LEU A 149 18.59 19.99 -18.82
CA LEU A 149 17.46 20.80 -18.33
C LEU A 149 16.46 19.95 -17.52
N GLY A 150 16.23 18.71 -17.94
CA GLY A 150 15.47 17.67 -17.26
C GLY A 150 16.00 17.39 -15.86
N LEU A 151 17.29 17.11 -15.74
CA LEU A 151 17.95 16.86 -14.46
C LEU A 151 17.86 18.07 -13.53
N VAL A 152 18.16 19.27 -14.03
CA VAL A 152 18.08 20.51 -13.25
C VAL A 152 16.65 20.76 -12.76
N GLY A 153 15.66 20.61 -13.64
CA GLY A 153 14.24 20.76 -13.30
C GLY A 153 13.78 19.71 -12.28
N PHE A 154 14.23 18.46 -12.43
CA PHE A 154 13.95 17.38 -11.49
C PHE A 154 14.53 17.66 -10.10
N PHE A 155 15.80 18.10 -10.00
CA PHE A 155 16.40 18.40 -8.70
C PHE A 155 15.68 19.55 -7.99
N LEU A 156 15.34 20.63 -8.73
CA LEU A 156 14.56 21.73 -8.17
C LEU A 156 13.20 21.24 -7.66
N PHE A 157 12.49 20.46 -8.47
CA PHE A 157 11.20 19.86 -8.12
C PHE A 157 11.32 18.98 -6.87
N ALA A 158 12.28 18.05 -6.87
CA ALA A 158 12.48 17.09 -5.79
C ALA A 158 12.80 17.79 -4.46
N LEU A 159 13.66 18.82 -4.49
CA LEU A 159 14.02 19.59 -3.29
C LEU A 159 12.83 20.40 -2.76
N LEU A 160 12.12 21.12 -3.62
CA LEU A 160 10.90 21.85 -3.25
C LEU A 160 9.87 20.92 -2.64
N PHE A 161 9.62 19.80 -3.31
CA PHE A 161 8.65 18.82 -2.90
C PHE A 161 9.03 18.18 -1.55
N LEU A 162 10.31 17.86 -1.34
CA LEU A 162 10.83 17.33 -0.08
C LEU A 162 10.65 18.28 1.10
N LEU A 163 10.99 19.56 0.91
CA LEU A 163 10.83 20.59 1.95
C LEU A 163 9.35 20.83 2.26
N LEU A 164 8.52 20.96 1.22
CA LEU A 164 7.08 21.13 1.37
C LEU A 164 6.45 19.93 2.09
N SER A 165 6.81 18.71 1.70
CA SER A 165 6.33 17.48 2.33
C SER A 165 6.72 17.46 3.80
N THR A 166 7.99 17.70 4.11
CA THR A 166 8.50 17.72 5.48
C THR A 166 7.78 18.76 6.35
N TRP A 167 7.55 19.95 5.81
CA TRP A 167 6.82 21.01 6.49
C TRP A 167 5.37 20.63 6.78
N LEU A 168 4.65 20.13 5.76
CA LEU A 168 3.26 19.66 5.89
C LEU A 168 3.15 18.53 6.91
N ILE A 169 4.07 17.57 6.89
CA ILE A 169 4.06 16.43 7.81
C ILE A 169 4.30 16.91 9.25
N THR A 170 5.26 17.80 9.45
CA THR A 170 5.51 18.39 10.77
C THR A 170 4.29 19.13 11.30
N PHE A 171 3.62 19.92 10.45
CA PHE A 171 2.38 20.60 10.80
C PHE A 171 1.26 19.61 11.16
N LEU A 172 1.13 18.53 10.39
CA LEU A 172 0.11 17.51 10.60
C LEU A 172 0.30 16.77 11.92
N VAL A 173 1.55 16.45 12.30
CA VAL A 173 1.83 15.79 13.57
C VAL A 173 1.71 16.74 14.79
N GLN A 174 1.86 18.04 14.57
CA GLN A 174 1.57 19.07 15.58
C GLN A 174 0.07 19.21 15.88
N SER A 175 -0.80 18.75 14.98
CA SER A 175 -2.24 18.83 15.20
C SER A 175 -2.67 18.03 16.43
N LYS A 176 -3.49 18.64 17.31
CA LYS A 176 -4.07 17.98 18.50
C LYS A 176 -4.85 16.70 18.15
N ILE A 177 -5.44 16.65 16.96
CA ILE A 177 -6.17 15.48 16.45
C ILE A 177 -5.19 14.33 16.18
N PHE A 178 -4.05 14.65 15.57
CA PHE A 178 -3.02 13.67 15.27
C PHE A 178 -2.37 13.14 16.55
N GLN A 179 -2.08 13.99 17.54
CA GLN A 179 -1.51 13.53 18.81
C GLN A 179 -2.48 12.62 19.58
N ARG A 180 -3.78 12.97 19.61
CA ARG A 180 -4.81 12.20 20.32
C ARG A 180 -5.11 10.85 19.66
N TYR A 181 -5.06 10.77 18.33
CA TYR A 181 -5.39 9.58 17.56
C TYR A 181 -4.28 9.20 16.57
N LYS A 182 -3.01 9.24 17.00
CA LYS A 182 -1.80 9.04 16.17
C LYS A 182 -1.96 7.87 15.20
N LYS A 183 -2.30 6.70 15.75
CA LYS A 183 -2.48 5.47 14.98
C LYS A 183 -3.61 5.53 13.94
N VAL A 184 -4.76 6.09 14.31
CA VAL A 184 -5.92 6.20 13.40
C VAL A 184 -5.65 7.24 12.31
N SER A 185 -5.05 8.37 12.68
CA SER A 185 -4.73 9.47 11.76
C SER A 185 -3.72 9.03 10.70
N GLN A 186 -2.68 8.28 11.09
CA GLN A 186 -1.74 7.65 10.16
C GLN A 186 -2.45 6.71 9.17
N THR A 187 -3.36 5.89 9.67
CA THR A 187 -4.11 4.92 8.85
C THR A 187 -5.03 5.63 7.85
N ILE A 188 -5.78 6.63 8.29
CA ILE A 188 -6.69 7.41 7.44
C ILE A 188 -5.92 8.17 6.36
N LEU A 189 -4.81 8.82 6.73
CA LEU A 189 -4.02 9.61 5.79
C LEU A 189 -3.44 8.76 4.66
N LEU A 190 -3.00 7.54 4.98
CA LEU A 190 -2.49 6.60 3.98
C LEU A 190 -3.60 6.00 3.13
N LEU A 191 -4.79 5.78 3.70
CA LEU A 191 -5.97 5.33 2.97
C LEU A 191 -6.41 6.40 1.95
N ILE A 192 -6.40 7.67 2.35
CA ILE A 192 -6.67 8.80 1.44
C ILE A 192 -5.65 8.83 0.29
N SER A 193 -4.36 8.66 0.58
CA SER A 193 -3.33 8.60 -0.46
C SER A 193 -3.54 7.43 -1.43
N MET A 194 -3.88 6.24 -0.92
CA MET A 194 -4.18 5.06 -1.74
C MET A 194 -5.36 5.32 -2.68
N VAL A 195 -6.46 5.90 -2.16
CA VAL A 195 -7.64 6.26 -2.96
C VAL A 195 -7.29 7.33 -3.97
N GLY A 196 -6.53 8.35 -3.60
CA GLY A 196 -6.08 9.42 -4.49
C GLY A 196 -5.19 8.91 -5.62
N ILE A 197 -4.26 8.00 -5.34
CA ILE A 197 -3.43 7.33 -6.34
C ILE A 197 -4.29 6.50 -7.28
N PHE A 198 -5.18 5.66 -6.74
CA PHE A 198 -6.07 4.82 -7.54
C PHE A 198 -6.98 5.66 -8.45
N ALA A 199 -7.63 6.69 -7.89
CA ALA A 199 -8.44 7.63 -8.66
C ALA A 199 -7.61 8.33 -9.75
N GLY A 200 -6.36 8.67 -9.44
CA GLY A 200 -5.42 9.25 -10.39
C GLY A 200 -5.10 8.31 -11.56
N ILE A 201 -4.78 7.05 -11.28
CA ILE A 201 -4.52 6.03 -12.31
C ILE A 201 -5.78 5.77 -13.14
N MET A 202 -6.94 5.67 -12.51
CA MET A 202 -8.23 5.51 -13.17
C MET A 202 -8.52 6.65 -14.15
N TYR A 203 -8.31 7.90 -13.70
CA TYR A 203 -8.45 9.07 -14.55
C TYR A 203 -7.45 9.06 -15.72
N LEU A 204 -6.20 8.62 -15.50
CA LEU A 204 -5.22 8.47 -16.59
C LEU A 204 -5.68 7.47 -17.64
N ASN A 205 -6.09 6.30 -17.20
CA ASN A 205 -6.45 5.23 -18.11
C ASN A 205 -7.67 5.58 -18.98
N ASN A 206 -8.72 6.18 -18.40
CA ASN A 206 -9.92 6.64 -19.13
C ASN A 206 -9.65 7.67 -20.23
N ALA A 207 -8.49 8.32 -20.23
CA ALA A 207 -8.11 9.22 -21.32
C ALA A 207 -6.93 8.69 -22.16
N GLN A 208 -6.36 7.53 -21.80
CA GLN A 208 -5.55 6.73 -22.73
C GLN A 208 -6.43 5.90 -23.67
N THR A 209 -7.64 5.53 -23.27
CA THR A 209 -8.62 4.81 -24.12
C THR A 209 -9.13 5.64 -25.29
N THR A 210 -9.20 6.95 -25.13
CA THR A 210 -9.59 7.88 -26.21
C THR A 210 -8.53 7.93 -27.33
N ILE A 211 -7.29 7.50 -27.04
CA ILE A 211 -6.20 7.37 -28.02
C ILE A 211 -6.57 6.32 -29.08
N SER A 212 -7.14 5.19 -28.63
CA SER A 212 -7.48 4.06 -29.49
C SER A 212 -8.70 4.31 -30.38
N ALA A 213 -9.57 5.26 -30.02
CA ALA A 213 -10.80 5.56 -30.76
C ALA A 213 -10.65 6.71 -31.78
N THR A 214 -9.78 7.69 -31.52
CA THR A 214 -9.75 8.95 -32.30
C THR A 214 -8.43 9.16 -33.06
N GLY A 215 -7.43 8.29 -32.88
CA GLY A 215 -6.11 8.39 -33.55
C GLY A 215 -5.26 9.60 -33.15
N LYS A 216 -5.76 10.46 -32.25
CA LYS A 216 -5.05 11.61 -31.67
C LYS A 216 -5.25 11.62 -30.16
N LEU A 217 -4.14 11.74 -29.44
CA LEU A 217 -4.12 12.09 -28.02
C LEU A 217 -4.70 13.51 -27.87
N LEU A 218 -5.86 13.64 -27.22
CA LEU A 218 -6.37 14.94 -26.77
C LEU A 218 -5.70 15.29 -25.45
N ASP A 219 -5.09 16.48 -25.38
CA ASP A 219 -4.46 16.92 -24.14
C ASP A 219 -5.49 17.28 -23.06
N ARG A 220 -5.07 17.26 -21.80
CA ARG A 220 -5.92 17.44 -20.63
C ARG A 220 -5.80 18.84 -20.03
N GLY A 221 -6.73 19.16 -19.12
CA GLY A 221 -6.58 20.29 -18.21
C GLY A 221 -5.27 20.18 -17.43
N THR A 222 -4.43 21.20 -17.55
CA THR A 222 -3.11 21.24 -16.91
C THR A 222 -3.24 21.53 -15.43
N PHE A 223 -2.54 20.77 -14.58
CA PHE A 223 -2.39 21.17 -13.17
C PHE A 223 -1.47 22.39 -13.09
N LEU A 224 -2.04 23.55 -12.77
CA LEU A 224 -1.34 24.84 -12.71
C LEU A 224 0.00 24.81 -11.94
N PRO A 225 0.11 24.17 -10.75
CA PRO A 225 1.36 24.16 -10.00
C PRO A 225 2.53 23.45 -10.72
N PHE A 226 2.24 22.50 -11.61
CA PHE A 226 3.25 21.69 -12.30
C PHE A 226 3.54 22.20 -13.72
N LEU A 227 2.69 23.06 -14.28
CA LEU A 227 2.83 23.61 -15.62
C LEU A 227 4.15 24.35 -15.87
N PRO A 228 4.69 25.15 -14.92
CA PRO A 228 5.97 25.82 -15.12
C PRO A 228 7.14 24.86 -15.37
N PHE A 229 7.14 23.69 -14.72
CA PHE A 229 8.17 22.68 -14.93
C PHE A 229 8.12 22.09 -16.34
N TRP A 230 6.92 21.93 -16.91
CA TRP A 230 6.79 21.54 -18.32
C TRP A 230 7.32 22.63 -19.26
N LYS A 231 6.98 23.90 -19.00
CA LYS A 231 7.44 25.02 -19.84
C LYS A 231 8.95 25.19 -19.79
N TRP A 232 9.57 24.96 -18.63
CA TRP A 232 11.03 24.90 -18.48
C TRP A 232 11.68 23.87 -19.40
N LEU A 233 11.04 22.72 -19.58
CA LEU A 233 11.59 21.62 -20.38
C LEU A 233 11.39 21.83 -21.88
N VAL A 234 10.25 22.40 -22.29
CA VAL A 234 9.91 22.59 -23.71
C VAL A 234 10.50 23.88 -24.25
N ASN A 235 10.32 25.00 -23.54
CA ASN A 235 10.74 26.34 -23.96
C ASN A 235 11.58 27.03 -22.86
N PRO A 236 12.81 26.55 -22.61
CA PRO A 236 13.64 27.01 -21.49
C PRO A 236 13.94 28.51 -21.52
N PHE A 237 14.18 29.06 -22.72
CA PHE A 237 14.57 30.47 -22.92
C PHE A 237 13.40 31.46 -23.01
N SER A 238 12.17 31.00 -22.80
CA SER A 238 11.03 31.92 -22.73
C SER A 238 11.11 32.77 -21.45
N PHE A 239 10.78 34.06 -21.55
CA PHE A 239 10.73 34.98 -20.40
C PHE A 239 9.87 34.44 -19.25
N TYR A 240 8.74 33.79 -19.58
CA TYR A 240 7.87 33.15 -18.60
C TYR A 240 8.55 31.97 -17.87
N SER A 241 9.31 31.16 -18.60
CA SER A 241 10.02 29.99 -18.06
C SER A 241 11.09 30.42 -17.06
N LEU A 242 11.91 31.39 -17.43
CA LEU A 242 12.96 31.95 -16.57
C LEU A 242 12.38 32.57 -15.30
N PHE A 243 11.33 33.38 -15.42
CA PHE A 243 10.69 34.00 -14.27
C PHE A 243 10.06 32.97 -13.33
N SER A 244 9.37 31.97 -13.89
CA SER A 244 8.78 30.89 -13.07
C SER A 244 9.86 30.07 -12.35
N PHE A 245 10.97 29.78 -13.03
CA PHE A 245 12.09 29.04 -12.45
C PHE A 245 12.76 29.83 -11.31
N LEU A 246 12.96 31.14 -11.52
CA LEU A 246 13.46 32.05 -10.48
C LEU A 246 12.52 32.10 -9.28
N PHE A 247 11.21 32.21 -9.51
CA PHE A 247 10.20 32.15 -8.44
C PHE A 247 10.32 30.86 -7.62
N PHE A 248 10.51 29.71 -8.26
CA PHE A 248 10.69 28.43 -7.55
C PHE A 248 12.01 28.36 -6.77
N ILE A 249 13.08 29.00 -7.23
CA ILE A 249 14.33 29.11 -6.46
C ILE A 249 14.11 29.98 -5.21
N ILE A 250 13.45 31.13 -5.35
CA ILE A 250 13.12 32.00 -4.22
C ILE A 250 12.22 31.26 -3.22
N LEU A 251 11.22 30.53 -3.72
CA LEU A 251 10.33 29.70 -2.90
C LEU A 251 11.11 28.60 -2.16
N LEU A 252 12.10 27.98 -2.79
CA LEU A 252 12.96 26.97 -2.18
C LEU A 252 13.75 27.57 -1.01
N ILE A 253 14.36 28.74 -1.21
CA ILE A 253 15.10 29.45 -0.17
C ILE A 253 14.18 29.83 1.00
N ALA A 254 12.98 30.36 0.70
CA ALA A 254 11.99 30.71 1.72
C ALA A 254 11.53 29.48 2.52
N LEU A 255 11.22 28.36 1.85
CA LEU A 255 10.83 27.10 2.50
C LEU A 255 11.98 26.53 3.34
N TYR A 256 13.21 26.62 2.86
CA TYR A 256 14.40 26.19 3.62
C TYR A 256 14.54 27.00 4.92
N TYR A 257 14.35 28.32 4.87
CA TYR A 257 14.43 29.17 6.05
C TYR A 257 13.28 28.90 7.05
N VAL A 258 12.06 28.72 6.55
CA VAL A 258 10.91 28.29 7.36
C VAL A 258 11.18 26.93 8.02
N PHE A 259 11.80 26.00 7.29
CA PHE A 259 12.15 24.68 7.81
C PHE A 259 13.17 24.78 8.95
N THR A 260 14.25 25.53 8.78
CA THR A 260 15.29 25.65 9.82
C THR A 260 14.81 26.41 11.05
N LEU A 261 14.03 27.48 10.89
CA LEU A 261 13.60 28.32 12.01
C LEU A 261 12.33 27.85 12.73
N LEU A 262 11.35 27.27 12.03
CA LEU A 262 10.05 26.96 12.63
C LEU A 262 9.85 25.47 12.85
N VAL A 263 10.31 24.62 11.93
CA VAL A 263 10.05 23.17 11.97
C VAL A 263 10.98 22.47 12.94
N VAL A 264 12.30 22.65 12.79
CA VAL A 264 13.31 21.98 13.63
C VAL A 264 13.11 22.23 15.14
N PRO A 265 12.98 23.49 15.65
CA PRO A 265 12.82 23.71 17.08
C PRO A 265 11.48 23.19 17.64
N LYS A 266 10.40 23.23 16.85
CA LYS A 266 9.11 22.68 17.28
C LYS A 266 9.12 21.16 17.34
N MET A 267 9.72 20.49 16.34
CA MET A 267 9.92 19.04 16.35
C MET A 267 10.65 18.60 17.62
N PHE A 268 11.71 19.33 17.98
CA PHE A 268 12.49 19.06 19.17
C PHE A 268 11.65 19.18 20.47
N LYS A 269 10.87 20.25 20.64
CA LYS A 269 9.99 20.42 21.81
C LYS A 269 8.98 19.28 21.96
N ILE A 270 8.35 18.85 20.86
CA ILE A 270 7.36 17.77 20.88
C ILE A 270 7.99 16.44 21.29
N LEU A 271 9.18 16.12 20.77
CA LEU A 271 9.90 14.90 21.12
C LEU A 271 10.33 14.90 22.60
N LEU A 272 10.65 16.07 23.16
CA LEU A 272 10.92 16.26 24.59
C LEU A 272 9.66 16.13 25.46
N GLU A 273 8.51 16.64 25.01
CA GLU A 273 7.24 16.56 25.76
C GLU A 273 6.66 15.14 25.75
N GLU A 274 6.70 14.44 24.61
CA GLU A 274 6.31 13.02 24.51
C GLU A 274 7.20 12.12 25.39
N SER A 275 8.42 12.59 25.76
CA SER A 275 9.29 11.92 26.74
C SER A 275 8.76 11.96 28.18
N LYS A 276 8.08 13.06 28.57
CA LYS A 276 7.57 13.28 29.92
C LYS A 276 6.20 12.61 30.15
N GLU A 277 5.34 12.54 29.14
CA GLU A 277 3.96 12.03 29.31
C GLU A 277 3.81 10.51 29.45
N THR A 278 4.85 9.70 29.15
CA THR A 278 4.75 8.23 29.31
C THR A 278 4.58 7.72 30.75
N ARG A 279 4.52 8.60 31.76
CA ARG A 279 4.30 8.23 33.17
C ARG A 279 2.84 8.20 33.63
N ILE A 280 1.87 8.64 32.82
CA ILE A 280 0.46 8.63 33.25
C ILE A 280 -0.20 7.31 32.82
N VAL A 281 -0.07 6.30 33.68
CA VAL A 281 -0.87 5.08 33.60
C VAL A 281 -2.34 5.48 33.76
N GLN A 282 -3.05 5.61 32.65
CA GLN A 282 -4.49 5.88 32.67
C GLN A 282 -5.20 4.73 33.39
N LYS A 283 -5.67 4.98 34.61
CA LYS A 283 -6.55 4.06 35.37
C LYS A 283 -7.76 3.74 34.50
N ARG A 284 -7.83 2.48 34.03
CA ARG A 284 -8.96 1.96 33.25
C ARG A 284 -10.21 2.03 34.12
N LYS A 285 -11.21 2.83 33.72
CA LYS A 285 -12.56 2.76 34.30
C LYS A 285 -13.13 1.37 34.02
N ILE A 286 -13.38 0.61 35.08
CA ILE A 286 -14.05 -0.70 35.04
C ILE A 286 -15.46 -0.45 34.49
N ARG A 287 -15.73 -0.93 33.26
CA ARG A 287 -17.07 -0.91 32.66
C ARG A 287 -17.74 -2.27 32.87
N ARG A 288 -19.05 -2.25 33.14
CA ARG A 288 -20.01 -3.36 33.35
C ARG A 288 -19.60 -4.72 32.76
N THR A 289 -19.91 -5.78 33.50
CA THR A 289 -19.79 -7.20 33.10
C THR A 289 -20.34 -7.42 31.68
N ARG A 290 -19.45 -7.58 30.70
CA ARG A 290 -19.78 -7.90 29.31
C ARG A 290 -19.66 -9.41 29.09
N ASN A 291 -20.48 -9.96 28.21
CA ASN A 291 -20.36 -11.36 27.78
C ASN A 291 -18.93 -11.68 27.31
N PHE A 292 -18.42 -12.86 27.66
CA PHE A 292 -17.04 -13.28 27.38
C PHE A 292 -16.67 -13.17 25.89
N THR A 293 -17.57 -13.55 24.98
CA THR A 293 -17.39 -13.39 23.52
C THR A 293 -17.26 -11.93 23.10
N SER A 294 -17.99 -11.01 23.74
CA SER A 294 -17.87 -9.58 23.51
C SER A 294 -16.53 -9.05 24.00
N GLN A 295 -16.05 -9.52 25.17
CA GLN A 295 -14.72 -9.18 25.68
C GLN A 295 -13.60 -9.68 24.76
N LEU A 296 -13.67 -10.91 24.25
CA LEU A 296 -12.73 -11.45 23.27
C LEU A 296 -12.73 -10.65 21.97
N ARG A 297 -13.90 -10.23 21.47
CA ARG A 297 -13.97 -9.34 20.29
C ARG A 297 -13.34 -7.98 20.55
N ILE A 298 -13.55 -7.39 21.73
CA ILE A 298 -12.91 -6.13 22.13
C ILE A 298 -11.39 -6.28 22.27
N TYR A 299 -10.94 -7.42 22.78
CA TYR A 299 -9.52 -7.77 22.85
C TYR A 299 -8.91 -7.85 21.44
N ASN A 300 -9.53 -8.62 20.53
CA ASN A 300 -9.08 -8.72 19.14
C ASN A 300 -9.10 -7.37 18.41
N LEU A 301 -10.11 -6.51 18.68
CA LEU A 301 -10.11 -5.11 18.22
C LEU A 301 -8.92 -4.32 18.75
N GLY A 302 -8.42 -4.62 19.95
CA GLY A 302 -7.22 -4.01 20.51
C GLY A 302 -5.95 -4.38 19.76
N LEU A 303 -5.83 -5.64 19.31
CA LEU A 303 -4.66 -6.15 18.58
C LEU A 303 -4.51 -5.49 17.21
N ILE A 304 -5.62 -5.26 16.51
CA ILE A 304 -5.61 -4.72 15.13
C ILE A 304 -5.53 -3.18 15.07
N LYS A 305 -5.38 -2.49 16.21
CA LYS A 305 -5.20 -1.02 16.25
C LYS A 305 -3.84 -0.55 15.73
N ASN A 306 -2.94 -1.47 15.37
CA ASN A 306 -1.64 -1.13 14.85
C ASN A 306 -1.74 -0.61 13.39
N PRO A 307 -1.33 0.64 13.09
CA PRO A 307 -1.40 1.21 11.75
C PRO A 307 -0.58 0.43 10.74
N THR A 308 0.60 -0.07 11.14
CA THR A 308 1.48 -0.85 10.27
C THR A 308 0.82 -2.15 9.82
N LEU A 309 -0.13 -2.68 10.61
CA LEU A 309 -0.95 -3.83 10.22
C LEU A 309 -1.87 -3.46 9.07
N TRP A 310 -2.62 -2.35 9.21
CA TRP A 310 -3.53 -1.87 8.19
C TRP A 310 -2.83 -1.49 6.89
N ILE A 311 -1.68 -0.83 6.97
CA ILE A 311 -0.89 -0.45 5.79
C ILE A 311 -0.47 -1.70 5.01
N GLN A 312 0.07 -2.70 5.69
CA GLN A 312 0.55 -3.91 5.02
C GLN A 312 -0.60 -4.78 4.54
N MET A 313 -1.69 -4.86 5.30
CA MET A 313 -2.86 -5.61 4.88
C MET A 313 -3.50 -4.96 3.65
N LEU A 314 -3.75 -3.64 3.67
CA LEU A 314 -4.39 -2.94 2.56
C LEU A 314 -3.49 -2.91 1.32
N THR A 315 -2.22 -2.53 1.47
CA THR A 315 -1.28 -2.50 0.34
C THR A 315 -1.00 -3.90 -0.19
N GLY A 316 -0.78 -4.88 0.69
CA GLY A 316 -0.45 -6.25 0.28
C GLY A 316 -1.63 -6.98 -0.37
N SER A 317 -2.86 -6.67 0.02
CA SER A 317 -4.06 -7.38 -0.42
C SER A 317 -4.79 -6.67 -1.57
N PHE A 318 -4.86 -5.33 -1.56
CA PHE A 318 -5.76 -4.58 -2.45
C PHE A 318 -5.06 -3.82 -3.57
N ILE A 319 -3.75 -3.58 -3.48
CA ILE A 319 -3.04 -2.75 -4.48
C ILE A 319 -3.18 -3.30 -5.90
N PHE A 320 -3.12 -4.62 -6.04
CA PHE A 320 -3.09 -5.25 -7.34
C PHE A 320 -4.47 -5.35 -8.00
N PRO A 321 -5.52 -5.86 -7.33
CA PRO A 321 -6.88 -5.80 -7.89
C PRO A 321 -7.25 -4.38 -8.32
N LEU A 322 -6.87 -3.38 -7.53
CA LEU A 322 -7.06 -1.97 -7.89
C LEU A 322 -6.22 -1.55 -9.09
N ALA A 323 -4.95 -1.93 -9.17
CA ALA A 323 -4.08 -1.57 -10.31
C ALA A 323 -4.55 -2.18 -11.65
N MET A 324 -5.23 -3.33 -11.64
CA MET A 324 -5.77 -3.96 -12.86
C MET A 324 -7.02 -3.28 -13.41
N LEU A 325 -7.86 -2.67 -12.55
CA LEU A 325 -9.16 -2.12 -12.94
C LEU A 325 -9.10 -1.12 -14.10
N PRO A 326 -8.16 -0.15 -14.11
CA PRO A 326 -8.02 0.75 -15.24
C PRO A 326 -7.81 -0.05 -16.55
N GLY A 327 -6.88 -1.01 -16.58
CA GLY A 327 -6.66 -1.88 -17.74
C GLY A 327 -7.94 -2.54 -18.26
N LEU A 328 -8.72 -3.12 -17.35
CA LEU A 328 -9.99 -3.77 -17.68
C LEU A 328 -11.01 -2.79 -18.27
N LEU A 329 -11.17 -1.61 -17.68
CA LEU A 329 -12.07 -0.57 -18.19
C LEU A 329 -11.62 -0.06 -19.56
N SER A 330 -10.30 0.04 -19.78
CA SER A 330 -9.77 0.50 -21.05
C SER A 330 -9.97 -0.41 -22.24
N SER A 331 -10.14 -1.70 -22.00
CA SER A 331 -10.47 -2.65 -23.06
C SER A 331 -11.89 -2.47 -23.63
N GLY A 332 -12.68 -1.51 -23.10
CA GLY A 332 -14.06 -1.28 -23.54
C GLY A 332 -15.04 -2.34 -23.02
N LEU A 333 -14.63 -3.17 -22.05
CA LEU A 333 -15.46 -4.17 -21.39
C LEU A 333 -16.64 -3.48 -20.69
N ASN A 334 -17.77 -3.45 -21.37
CA ASN A 334 -19.04 -2.98 -20.83
C ASN A 334 -19.95 -4.19 -20.61
N LEU A 335 -20.09 -4.60 -19.36
CA LEU A 335 -20.84 -5.81 -18.99
C LEU A 335 -22.36 -5.55 -18.90
N SER A 336 -22.82 -4.33 -19.15
CA SER A 336 -24.24 -3.93 -19.01
C SER A 336 -25.22 -4.71 -19.89
N LYS A 337 -24.78 -5.21 -21.05
CA LYS A 337 -25.60 -5.98 -21.99
C LYS A 337 -25.50 -7.50 -21.78
N LEU A 338 -24.82 -7.96 -20.73
CA LEU A 338 -24.71 -9.40 -20.49
C LEU A 338 -26.04 -10.00 -20.08
N ASP A 339 -26.40 -11.06 -20.80
CA ASP A 339 -27.59 -11.86 -20.56
C ASP A 339 -27.40 -12.78 -19.33
N LEU A 340 -28.51 -13.23 -18.75
CA LEU A 340 -28.55 -14.12 -17.58
C LEU A 340 -27.85 -15.47 -17.83
N LYS A 341 -27.63 -15.82 -19.11
CA LYS A 341 -26.89 -17.00 -19.55
C LYS A 341 -25.50 -17.11 -18.94
N PHE A 342 -24.86 -15.99 -18.58
CA PHE A 342 -23.52 -15.96 -18.00
C PHE A 342 -23.50 -15.95 -16.46
N PHE A 343 -24.64 -16.18 -15.81
CA PHE A 343 -24.75 -16.06 -14.35
C PHE A 343 -23.72 -16.88 -13.58
N ALA A 344 -23.45 -18.14 -13.97
CA ALA A 344 -22.51 -19.00 -13.23
C ALA A 344 -21.05 -18.54 -13.29
N ILE A 345 -20.70 -17.64 -14.21
CA ILE A 345 -19.34 -17.08 -14.31
C ILE A 345 -19.08 -16.10 -13.17
N PHE A 346 -20.09 -15.33 -12.75
CA PHE A 346 -19.93 -14.27 -11.76
C PHE A 346 -19.54 -14.77 -10.36
N PRO A 347 -20.12 -15.86 -9.83
CA PRO A 347 -19.61 -16.49 -8.61
C PRO A 347 -18.14 -16.91 -8.70
N ILE A 348 -17.69 -17.41 -9.85
CA ILE A 348 -16.29 -17.82 -10.05
C ILE A 348 -15.37 -16.58 -10.08
N ILE A 349 -15.81 -15.49 -10.71
CA ILE A 349 -15.11 -14.20 -10.66
C ILE A 349 -15.01 -13.72 -9.20
N GLY A 350 -16.09 -13.82 -8.42
CA GLY A 350 -16.09 -13.48 -7.00
C GLY A 350 -15.10 -14.30 -6.17
N ILE A 351 -15.07 -15.62 -6.37
CA ILE A 351 -14.09 -16.51 -5.70
C ILE A 351 -12.66 -16.17 -6.12
N SER A 352 -12.45 -15.89 -7.41
CA SER A 352 -11.14 -15.52 -7.96
C SER A 352 -10.65 -14.18 -7.39
N LEU A 353 -11.54 -13.22 -7.23
CA LEU A 353 -11.25 -11.95 -6.59
C LEU A 353 -10.81 -12.16 -5.14
N ALA A 354 -11.48 -13.03 -4.39
CA ALA A 354 -11.07 -13.39 -3.03
C ALA A 354 -9.66 -14.05 -2.98
N PHE A 355 -9.26 -14.79 -4.02
CA PHE A 355 -7.89 -15.33 -4.15
C PHE A 355 -6.84 -14.25 -4.41
N LEU A 356 -7.21 -13.16 -5.09
CA LEU A 356 -6.31 -12.05 -5.35
C LEU A 356 -6.15 -11.14 -4.13
N THR A 357 -7.19 -11.01 -3.31
CA THR A 357 -7.20 -10.16 -2.12
C THR A 357 -6.60 -10.88 -0.91
N ILE A 358 -6.99 -12.12 -0.63
CA ILE A 358 -6.55 -12.82 0.59
C ILE A 358 -5.22 -13.52 0.35
N ASN A 359 -4.17 -12.98 0.94
CA ASN A 359 -2.82 -13.54 0.88
C ASN A 359 -2.15 -13.57 2.27
N ASN A 360 -0.83 -13.76 2.31
CA ASN A 360 -0.03 -13.78 3.53
C ASN A 360 -0.08 -12.50 4.38
N SER A 361 -0.56 -11.41 3.79
CA SER A 361 -0.72 -10.13 4.45
C SER A 361 -2.14 -9.88 4.93
N SER A 362 -3.06 -10.80 4.67
CA SER A 362 -4.44 -10.72 5.13
C SER A 362 -4.51 -11.01 6.63
N LEU A 363 -5.47 -10.37 7.31
CA LEU A 363 -5.67 -10.53 8.75
C LEU A 363 -5.94 -11.98 9.19
N PRO A 364 -6.74 -12.81 8.48
CA PRO A 364 -6.90 -14.23 8.80
C PRO A 364 -5.59 -15.00 8.89
N SER A 365 -4.56 -14.59 8.15
CA SER A 365 -3.26 -15.28 8.09
C SER A 365 -2.31 -14.96 9.25
N MET A 366 -2.71 -14.05 10.15
CA MET A 366 -1.86 -13.51 11.22
C MET A 366 -2.55 -13.43 12.57
N ILE A 367 -3.89 -13.49 12.59
CA ILE A 367 -4.69 -13.13 13.76
C ILE A 367 -4.35 -13.95 15.00
N ILE A 368 -4.01 -15.24 14.88
CA ILE A 368 -3.63 -16.10 16.01
C ILE A 368 -2.27 -15.65 16.53
N SER A 369 -1.31 -15.46 15.63
CA SER A 369 0.05 -15.01 16.00
C SER A 369 0.08 -13.61 16.61
N LEU A 370 -0.90 -12.74 16.31
CA LEU A 370 -1.02 -11.41 16.93
C LEU A 370 -1.16 -11.45 18.46
N ASP A 371 -1.59 -12.55 19.05
CA ASP A 371 -1.77 -12.68 20.50
C ASP A 371 -0.43 -12.68 21.27
N ARG A 372 0.67 -13.06 20.61
CA ARG A 372 1.98 -13.27 21.25
C ARG A 372 1.86 -14.20 22.46
N GLU A 373 2.55 -13.90 23.55
CA GLU A 373 2.53 -14.66 24.81
C GLU A 373 1.11 -14.80 25.40
N ASN A 374 0.18 -13.89 25.10
CA ASN A 374 -1.20 -14.01 25.58
C ASN A 374 -1.89 -15.26 25.02
N PHE A 375 -1.44 -15.79 23.88
CA PHE A 375 -1.97 -17.04 23.33
C PHE A 375 -1.81 -18.20 24.32
N ASN A 376 -0.63 -18.32 24.94
CA ASN A 376 -0.36 -19.35 25.95
C ASN A 376 -1.22 -19.13 27.20
N TYR A 377 -1.45 -17.86 27.57
CA TYR A 377 -2.39 -17.52 28.64
C TYR A 377 -3.82 -17.99 28.32
N PHE A 378 -4.36 -17.67 27.14
CA PHE A 378 -5.69 -18.15 26.72
C PHE A 378 -5.78 -19.68 26.62
N LYS A 379 -4.69 -20.35 26.27
CA LYS A 379 -4.62 -21.82 26.26
C LYS A 379 -4.68 -22.43 27.67
N SER A 380 -4.19 -21.72 28.68
CA SER A 380 -4.21 -22.15 30.09
C SER A 380 -5.55 -21.90 30.79
N LEU A 381 -6.42 -21.06 30.22
CA LEU A 381 -7.73 -20.79 30.79
C LEU A 381 -8.65 -22.03 30.70
N PRO A 382 -9.61 -22.21 31.62
CA PRO A 382 -10.59 -23.29 31.61
C PRO A 382 -11.65 -23.07 30.53
N MET A 383 -11.23 -22.95 29.27
CA MET A 383 -12.08 -22.72 28.10
C MET A 383 -11.61 -23.61 26.95
N LYS A 384 -12.56 -24.10 26.14
CA LYS A 384 -12.23 -24.91 24.97
C LYS A 384 -11.45 -24.06 23.95
N LEU A 385 -10.27 -24.52 23.54
CA LEU A 385 -9.43 -23.83 22.55
C LEU A 385 -10.15 -23.66 21.21
N ASN A 386 -10.92 -24.66 20.81
CA ASN A 386 -11.78 -24.62 19.63
C ASN A 386 -12.74 -23.41 19.64
N PHE A 387 -13.39 -23.15 20.78
CA PHE A 387 -14.29 -22.00 20.93
C PHE A 387 -13.55 -20.67 20.76
N TYR A 388 -12.36 -20.54 21.37
CA TYR A 388 -11.51 -19.37 21.22
C TYR A 388 -11.14 -19.09 19.77
N LEU A 389 -10.63 -20.12 19.08
CA LEU A 389 -10.18 -20.02 17.70
C LEU A 389 -11.35 -19.75 16.75
N ARG A 390 -12.54 -20.31 16.99
CA ARG A 390 -13.75 -19.98 16.23
C ARG A 390 -14.12 -18.50 16.37
N VAL A 391 -14.15 -17.95 17.59
CA VAL A 391 -14.45 -16.52 17.79
C VAL A 391 -13.44 -15.63 17.06
N LYS A 392 -12.16 -16.01 17.10
CA LYS A 392 -11.08 -15.29 16.44
C LYS A 392 -11.16 -15.38 14.91
N PHE A 393 -11.47 -16.55 14.36
CA PHE A 393 -11.69 -16.75 12.94
C PHE A 393 -12.86 -15.91 12.44
N HIS A 394 -14.03 -15.95 13.11
CA HIS A 394 -15.20 -15.16 12.69
C HIS A 394 -14.93 -13.66 12.76
N PHE A 395 -14.18 -13.21 13.77
CA PHE A 395 -13.75 -11.82 13.86
C PHE A 395 -12.88 -11.41 12.67
N ALA A 396 -11.89 -12.24 12.33
CA ALA A 396 -10.98 -11.98 11.23
C ALA A 396 -11.69 -12.01 9.87
N PHE A 397 -12.49 -13.04 9.65
CA PHE A 397 -13.31 -13.24 8.47
C PHE A 397 -14.27 -12.07 8.25
N PHE A 398 -14.98 -11.60 9.29
CA PHE A 398 -15.93 -10.51 9.14
C PHE A 398 -15.26 -9.21 8.66
N ILE A 399 -14.09 -8.88 9.21
CA ILE A 399 -13.34 -7.69 8.79
C ILE A 399 -12.89 -7.84 7.33
N GLN A 400 -12.32 -8.99 6.97
CA GLN A 400 -11.88 -9.25 5.60
C GLN A 400 -13.05 -9.21 4.61
N LEU A 401 -14.19 -9.81 4.97
CA LEU A 401 -15.40 -9.84 4.17
C LEU A 401 -15.92 -8.44 3.86
N VAL A 402 -15.97 -7.55 4.86
CA VAL A 402 -16.41 -6.16 4.64
C VAL A 402 -15.51 -5.46 3.63
N LEU A 403 -14.18 -5.62 3.75
CA LEU A 403 -13.24 -4.99 2.82
C LEU A 403 -13.38 -5.53 1.39
N ASP A 404 -13.49 -6.85 1.24
CA ASP A 404 -13.62 -7.51 -0.07
C ASP A 404 -14.98 -7.24 -0.75
N LEU A 405 -16.06 -7.12 0.03
CA LEU A 405 -17.38 -6.74 -0.49
C LEU A 405 -17.38 -5.30 -0.99
N ILE A 406 -16.75 -4.37 -0.26
CA ILE A 406 -16.59 -2.98 -0.71
C ILE A 406 -15.82 -2.95 -2.03
N LEU A 407 -14.70 -3.69 -2.13
CA LEU A 407 -13.92 -3.78 -3.36
C LEU A 407 -14.78 -4.33 -4.51
N SER A 408 -15.47 -5.44 -4.28
CA SER A 408 -16.33 -6.09 -5.29
C SER A 408 -17.47 -5.20 -5.78
N LEU A 409 -18.08 -4.43 -4.88
CA LEU A 409 -19.10 -3.44 -5.23
C LEU A 409 -18.52 -2.34 -6.11
N VAL A 410 -17.36 -1.78 -5.73
CA VAL A 410 -16.68 -0.76 -6.54
C VAL A 410 -16.36 -1.29 -7.94
N ILE A 411 -15.84 -2.51 -8.03
CA ILE A 411 -15.52 -3.17 -9.32
C ILE A 411 -16.78 -3.39 -10.15
N GLY A 412 -17.84 -3.94 -9.56
CA GLY A 412 -19.10 -4.22 -10.24
C GLY A 412 -19.78 -2.95 -10.78
N ILE A 413 -19.76 -1.86 -9.99
CA ILE A 413 -20.30 -0.56 -10.41
C ILE A 413 -19.48 0.02 -11.56
N LEU A 414 -18.14 0.03 -11.44
CA LEU A 414 -17.26 0.58 -12.48
C LEU A 414 -17.39 -0.15 -13.82
N LEU A 415 -17.53 -1.48 -13.79
CA LEU A 415 -17.72 -2.32 -14.98
C LEU A 415 -19.18 -2.35 -15.48
N LYS A 416 -20.09 -1.61 -14.83
CA LYS A 416 -21.53 -1.55 -15.14
C LYS A 416 -22.19 -2.93 -15.20
N VAL A 417 -21.85 -3.80 -14.25
CA VAL A 417 -22.41 -5.16 -14.15
C VAL A 417 -23.91 -5.07 -13.83
N PRO A 418 -24.78 -5.80 -14.57
CA PRO A 418 -26.20 -5.91 -14.24
C PRO A 418 -26.44 -6.37 -12.81
N VAL A 419 -27.47 -5.84 -12.15
CA VAL A 419 -27.76 -6.09 -10.72
C VAL A 419 -27.89 -7.59 -10.42
N THR A 420 -28.48 -8.37 -11.32
CA THR A 420 -28.62 -9.83 -11.19
C THR A 420 -27.28 -10.55 -11.14
N LEU A 421 -26.35 -10.20 -12.04
CA LEU A 421 -25.01 -10.77 -12.10
C LEU A 421 -24.12 -10.29 -10.95
N LEU A 422 -24.35 -9.06 -10.47
CA LEU A 422 -23.69 -8.52 -9.28
C LEU A 422 -23.99 -9.36 -8.04
N PHE A 423 -25.22 -9.85 -7.85
CA PHE A 423 -25.54 -10.78 -6.76
C PHE A 423 -24.71 -12.07 -6.85
N GLY A 424 -24.57 -12.66 -8.03
CA GLY A 424 -23.73 -13.83 -8.24
C GLY A 424 -22.27 -13.57 -7.84
N LEU A 425 -21.74 -12.41 -8.22
CA LEU A 425 -20.37 -11.99 -7.84
C LEU A 425 -20.21 -11.85 -6.33
N LEU A 426 -21.15 -11.18 -5.66
CA LEU A 426 -21.09 -10.99 -4.21
C LEU A 426 -21.19 -12.31 -3.46
N ILE A 427 -22.07 -13.22 -3.88
CA ILE A 427 -22.21 -14.57 -3.28
C ILE A 427 -20.90 -15.35 -3.46
N GLY A 428 -20.36 -15.38 -4.68
CA GLY A 428 -19.07 -16.01 -4.95
C GLY A 428 -17.95 -15.44 -4.10
N ASN A 429 -17.92 -14.11 -3.94
CA ASN A 429 -16.94 -13.46 -3.09
C ASN A 429 -17.10 -13.85 -1.61
N VAL A 430 -18.32 -13.88 -1.05
CA VAL A 430 -18.54 -14.34 0.34
C VAL A 430 -18.01 -15.76 0.54
N ILE A 431 -18.30 -16.66 -0.39
CA ILE A 431 -17.83 -18.05 -0.36
C ILE A 431 -16.30 -18.11 -0.46
N GLY A 432 -15.73 -17.39 -1.43
CA GLY A 432 -14.28 -17.32 -1.64
C GLY A 432 -13.55 -16.78 -0.42
N VAL A 433 -14.02 -15.65 0.13
CA VAL A 433 -13.45 -15.04 1.34
C VAL A 433 -13.48 -16.02 2.50
N TYR A 434 -14.57 -16.75 2.69
CA TYR A 434 -14.68 -17.73 3.78
C TYR A 434 -13.67 -18.87 3.62
N LEU A 435 -13.63 -19.51 2.45
CA LEU A 435 -12.77 -20.66 2.18
C LEU A 435 -11.28 -20.29 2.27
N ILE A 436 -10.90 -19.17 1.67
CA ILE A 436 -9.51 -18.75 1.60
C ILE A 436 -9.06 -18.20 2.96
N SER A 437 -9.93 -17.46 3.67
CA SER A 437 -9.66 -17.09 5.07
C SER A 437 -9.43 -18.32 5.95
N LEU A 438 -10.20 -19.39 5.73
CA LEU A 438 -10.04 -20.64 6.49
C LEU A 438 -8.70 -21.30 6.20
N HIS A 439 -8.30 -21.39 4.93
CA HIS A 439 -6.99 -21.88 4.54
C HIS A 439 -5.85 -21.10 5.21
N TYR A 440 -5.88 -19.76 5.13
CA TYR A 440 -4.85 -18.90 5.70
C TYR A 440 -4.86 -18.90 7.24
N PHE A 441 -6.01 -19.07 7.87
CA PHE A 441 -6.13 -19.21 9.33
C PHE A 441 -5.51 -20.51 9.83
N VAL A 442 -5.77 -21.64 9.16
CA VAL A 442 -5.12 -22.93 9.46
C VAL A 442 -3.62 -22.85 9.21
N ARG A 443 -3.21 -22.11 8.18
CA ARG A 443 -1.79 -21.86 7.94
C ARG A 443 -1.13 -21.04 9.05
N ASP A 444 -1.82 -20.03 9.60
CA ASP A 444 -1.33 -19.26 10.76
C ASP A 444 -1.13 -20.18 11.97
N TRP A 445 -2.02 -21.16 12.18
CA TRP A 445 -1.87 -22.17 13.21
C TRP A 445 -0.63 -23.04 13.01
N HIS A 446 -0.40 -23.56 11.81
CA HIS A 446 0.79 -24.39 11.53
C HIS A 446 2.11 -23.63 11.59
N LEU A 447 2.09 -22.34 11.24
CA LEU A 447 3.27 -21.48 11.26
C LEU A 447 3.31 -20.59 12.51
N LEU A 448 2.64 -20.94 13.59
CA LEU A 448 2.47 -20.09 14.78
C LEU A 448 3.81 -19.48 15.22
N ASN A 449 3.85 -18.16 15.36
CA ASN A 449 5.00 -17.44 15.89
C ASN A 449 4.47 -16.48 16.95
N LEU A 450 4.85 -16.68 18.21
CA LEU A 450 4.42 -15.86 19.34
C LEU A 450 5.48 -14.84 19.77
N ASN A 451 6.73 -15.08 19.39
CA ASN A 451 7.90 -14.31 19.86
C ASN A 451 8.37 -13.32 18.79
N TRP A 452 7.46 -12.88 17.91
CA TRP A 452 7.82 -11.95 16.85
C TRP A 452 8.12 -10.57 17.43
N THR A 453 9.29 -10.03 17.08
CA THR A 453 9.73 -8.72 17.54
C THR A 453 9.16 -7.59 16.68
N ALA A 454 9.00 -7.83 15.38
CA ALA A 454 8.38 -6.93 14.43
C ALA A 454 7.20 -7.60 13.73
N LEU A 455 6.10 -6.87 13.56
CA LEU A 455 4.87 -7.38 12.91
C LEU A 455 5.14 -7.88 11.48
N THR A 456 6.18 -7.33 10.85
CA THR A 456 6.69 -7.61 9.51
C THR A 456 7.15 -9.07 9.32
N GLN A 457 7.58 -9.73 10.40
CA GLN A 457 7.94 -11.16 10.40
C GLN A 457 6.73 -12.03 10.07
N LEU A 458 5.55 -11.66 10.56
CA LEU A 458 4.33 -12.43 10.32
C LEU A 458 3.90 -12.35 8.84
N PHE A 459 4.12 -11.22 8.18
CA PHE A 459 3.77 -11.01 6.75
C PHE A 459 4.63 -11.84 5.79
N THR A 460 5.86 -12.14 6.19
CA THR A 460 6.87 -12.79 5.34
C THR A 460 7.08 -14.27 5.67
N ARG A 461 6.42 -14.76 6.73
CA ARG A 461 6.54 -16.11 7.23
C ARG A 461 5.96 -17.16 6.26
N GLY A 462 6.67 -18.28 6.13
CA GLY A 462 6.18 -19.50 5.48
C GLY A 462 6.29 -19.55 3.96
N SER A 463 6.49 -18.42 3.27
CA SER A 463 6.72 -18.43 1.83
C SER A 463 7.59 -17.26 1.39
N GLY A 464 8.67 -17.56 0.66
CA GLY A 464 9.42 -16.53 -0.05
C GLY A 464 8.48 -15.79 -1.02
N GLY A 465 8.69 -14.47 -1.21
CA GLY A 465 7.83 -13.64 -2.05
C GLY A 465 7.63 -14.18 -3.47
N PHE A 466 8.57 -14.97 -3.99
CA PHE A 466 8.47 -15.65 -5.27
C PHE A 466 7.38 -16.75 -5.30
N ARG A 467 7.19 -17.51 -4.22
CA ARG A 467 6.13 -18.53 -4.14
C ARG A 467 4.75 -17.86 -4.14
N VAL A 468 4.59 -16.75 -3.41
CA VAL A 468 3.35 -15.96 -3.41
C VAL A 468 3.06 -15.44 -4.81
N PHE A 469 4.09 -14.94 -5.50
CA PHE A 469 3.98 -14.47 -6.88
C PHE A 469 3.55 -15.58 -7.86
N ILE A 470 4.12 -16.78 -7.75
CA ILE A 470 3.72 -17.92 -8.61
C ILE A 470 2.26 -18.32 -8.35
N ILE A 471 1.88 -18.50 -7.08
CA ILE A 471 0.51 -18.87 -6.71
C ILE A 471 -0.48 -17.86 -7.30
N PHE A 472 -0.13 -16.59 -7.22
CA PHE A 472 -0.92 -15.51 -7.77
C PHE A 472 -1.03 -15.51 -9.30
N PHE A 473 0.06 -15.74 -10.03
CA PHE A 473 0.01 -15.84 -11.50
C PHE A 473 -0.79 -17.09 -11.93
N ALA A 474 -0.62 -18.19 -11.20
CA ALA A 474 -1.37 -19.41 -11.43
C ALA A 474 -2.88 -19.22 -11.16
N THR A 475 -3.27 -18.49 -10.12
CA THR A 475 -4.69 -18.19 -9.87
C THR A 475 -5.27 -17.28 -10.93
N LEU A 476 -4.54 -16.27 -11.42
CA LEU A 476 -5.01 -15.37 -12.47
C LEU A 476 -5.19 -16.10 -13.80
N LEU A 477 -4.19 -16.89 -14.23
CA LEU A 477 -4.28 -17.68 -15.46
C LEU A 477 -5.33 -18.79 -15.35
N GLY A 478 -5.39 -19.46 -14.19
CA GLY A 478 -6.38 -20.51 -13.93
C GLY A 478 -7.81 -19.97 -13.94
N ALA A 479 -8.06 -18.82 -13.30
CA ALA A 479 -9.36 -18.15 -13.34
C ALA A 479 -9.73 -17.73 -14.78
N GLY A 480 -8.79 -17.16 -15.54
CA GLY A 480 -9.00 -16.79 -16.93
C GLY A 480 -9.34 -17.99 -17.82
N ALA A 481 -8.61 -19.11 -17.67
CA ALA A 481 -8.86 -20.34 -18.39
C ALA A 481 -10.23 -20.96 -18.04
N LEU A 482 -10.59 -20.98 -16.76
CA LEU A 482 -11.91 -21.47 -16.30
C LEU A 482 -13.05 -20.62 -16.87
N ILE A 483 -12.93 -19.29 -16.81
CA ILE A 483 -13.92 -18.37 -17.39
C ILE A 483 -14.03 -18.62 -18.90
N GLY A 484 -12.91 -18.73 -19.62
CA GLY A 484 -12.89 -19.02 -21.06
C GLY A 484 -13.54 -20.36 -21.41
N ALA A 485 -13.27 -21.41 -20.65
CA ALA A 485 -13.88 -22.73 -20.85
C ALA A 485 -15.40 -22.70 -20.64
N ILE A 486 -15.88 -21.96 -19.64
CA ILE A 486 -17.32 -21.83 -19.38
C ILE A 486 -17.99 -21.03 -20.49
N ILE A 487 -17.36 -19.95 -20.98
CA ILE A 487 -17.88 -19.20 -22.13
C ILE A 487 -17.99 -20.12 -23.36
N ALA A 488 -16.97 -20.93 -23.63
CA ALA A 488 -17.02 -21.91 -24.71
C ALA A 488 -18.18 -22.91 -24.53
N LEU A 489 -18.34 -23.48 -23.33
CA LEU A 489 -19.47 -24.39 -23.03
C LEU A 489 -20.84 -23.76 -23.25
N ILE A 490 -21.01 -22.49 -22.88
CA ILE A 490 -22.28 -21.75 -23.09
C ILE A 490 -22.53 -21.52 -24.59
N ILE A 491 -21.50 -21.37 -25.41
CA ILE A 491 -21.62 -21.22 -26.87
C ILE A 491 -21.95 -22.56 -27.53
N PHE A 492 -21.32 -23.66 -27.11
CA PHE A 492 -21.50 -24.99 -27.71
C PHE A 492 -22.78 -25.71 -27.28
N ILE A 493 -23.31 -25.42 -26.08
CA ILE A 493 -24.49 -26.10 -25.53
C ILE A 493 -25.72 -25.18 -25.65
N PRO A 494 -26.78 -25.59 -26.39
CA PRO A 494 -27.96 -24.76 -26.64
C PRO A 494 -28.86 -24.53 -25.41
N TYR A 495 -28.54 -25.12 -24.25
CA TYR A 495 -29.27 -24.98 -22.98
C TYR A 495 -28.41 -24.32 -21.87
N PRO A 496 -28.23 -22.98 -21.88
CA PRO A 496 -27.40 -22.26 -20.91
C PRO A 496 -27.82 -22.43 -19.44
N LEU A 497 -29.11 -22.66 -19.19
CA LEU A 497 -29.62 -22.87 -17.83
C LEU A 497 -29.11 -24.18 -17.21
N VAL A 498 -29.00 -25.24 -18.01
CA VAL A 498 -28.48 -26.53 -17.56
C VAL A 498 -26.99 -26.41 -17.22
N VAL A 499 -26.23 -25.69 -18.04
CA VAL A 499 -24.81 -25.40 -17.80
C VAL A 499 -24.64 -24.60 -16.51
N ASN A 500 -25.44 -23.55 -16.30
CA ASN A 500 -25.38 -22.76 -15.09
C ASN A 500 -25.72 -23.59 -13.83
N LEU A 501 -26.76 -24.42 -13.90
CA LEU A 501 -27.18 -25.26 -12.77
C LEU A 501 -26.12 -26.32 -12.44
N ALA A 502 -25.55 -26.97 -13.46
CA ALA A 502 -24.45 -27.93 -13.27
C ALA A 502 -23.22 -27.27 -12.63
N LEU A 503 -22.85 -26.07 -13.07
CA LEU A 503 -21.72 -25.32 -12.49
C LEU A 503 -21.97 -24.92 -11.04
N VAL A 504 -23.18 -24.45 -10.70
CA VAL A 504 -23.54 -24.11 -9.32
C VAL A 504 -23.50 -25.35 -8.42
N LEU A 505 -23.99 -26.50 -8.91
CA LEU A 505 -23.90 -27.77 -8.18
C LEU A 505 -22.45 -28.22 -7.99
N LEU A 506 -21.61 -28.13 -9.02
CA LEU A 506 -20.19 -28.48 -8.93
C LEU A 506 -19.45 -27.57 -7.95
N LEU A 507 -19.72 -26.26 -7.98
CA LEU A 507 -19.20 -25.30 -7.01
C LEU A 507 -19.67 -25.65 -5.59
N GLY A 508 -20.96 -25.92 -5.40
CA GLY A 508 -21.52 -26.31 -4.10
C GLY A 508 -20.88 -27.58 -3.55
N PHE A 509 -20.69 -28.60 -4.39
CA PHE A 509 -20.00 -29.83 -4.03
C PHE A 509 -18.53 -29.56 -3.65
N SER A 510 -17.81 -28.79 -4.45
CA SER A 510 -16.41 -28.44 -4.20
C SER A 510 -16.24 -27.68 -2.88
N VAL A 511 -17.11 -26.71 -2.61
CA VAL A 511 -17.18 -25.96 -1.35
C VAL A 511 -17.44 -26.93 -0.19
N GLY A 512 -18.42 -27.83 -0.33
CA GLY A 512 -18.75 -28.84 0.68
C GLY A 512 -17.59 -29.76 1.03
N VAL A 513 -16.86 -30.26 0.03
CA VAL A 513 -15.67 -31.10 0.20
C VAL A 513 -14.57 -30.35 0.97
N ILE A 514 -14.30 -29.09 0.59
CA ILE A 514 -13.29 -28.27 1.25
C ILE A 514 -13.67 -27.99 2.71
N LEU A 515 -14.94 -27.64 2.98
CA LEU A 515 -15.43 -27.41 4.34
C LEU A 515 -15.35 -28.68 5.19
N HIS A 516 -15.74 -29.83 4.64
CA HIS A 516 -15.64 -31.11 5.32
C HIS A 516 -14.18 -31.46 5.67
N PHE A 517 -13.26 -31.23 4.73
CA PHE A 517 -11.83 -31.42 4.95
C PHE A 517 -11.31 -30.60 6.14
N TYR A 518 -11.62 -29.30 6.21
CA TYR A 518 -11.18 -28.46 7.33
C TYR A 518 -11.91 -28.77 8.65
N GLN A 519 -13.19 -29.14 8.59
CA GLN A 519 -13.91 -29.56 9.79
C GLN A 519 -13.29 -30.81 10.40
N LYS A 520 -12.97 -31.82 9.57
CA LYS A 520 -12.35 -33.07 10.01
C LYS A 520 -10.90 -32.89 10.47
N ASN A 521 -10.09 -32.18 9.69
CA ASN A 521 -8.64 -32.13 9.91
C ASN A 521 -8.18 -31.04 10.88
N PHE A 522 -8.94 -29.95 11.02
CA PHE A 522 -8.56 -28.83 11.87
C PHE A 522 -9.50 -28.68 13.06
N TRP A 523 -10.80 -28.46 12.82
CA TRP A 523 -11.73 -28.12 13.89
C TRP A 523 -12.05 -29.26 14.85
N ASN A 524 -12.06 -30.51 14.39
CA ASN A 524 -12.31 -31.66 15.26
C ASN A 524 -11.08 -32.09 16.07
N ASN A 525 -9.88 -31.63 15.68
CA ASN A 525 -8.61 -31.97 16.33
C ASN A 525 -8.17 -30.93 17.39
N LEU A 526 -9.00 -29.90 17.63
CA LEU A 526 -8.81 -28.78 18.57
C LEU A 526 -9.80 -28.84 19.74
#